data_AF-A0A1Q7NIA4-F1
#
_entry.id   AF-A0A1Q7NIA4-F1
#
_cell.length_a   1.000
_cell.length_b   1.000
_cell.length_c   1.000
_cell.angle_alpha   90.00
_cell.angle_beta   90.00
_cell.angle_gamma   90.00
#
_symmetry.space_group_name_H-M   'P 1'
#
loop_
_entity.id
_entity.type
_entity.pdbx_description
1 polymer ?
#
loop_
_entity_poly.entity_id
_entity_poly.type
_entity_poly.pdbx_seq_one_letter_code
_entity_poly.pdbx_strand_id
1 'polypeptide(L)'
;MREYIDHSKPESRWPLAADTMKTLKMLYLFRDEKAVASFLEKHSFLTPLLLQAHEKIEEYFGPSNVALEVSIDPDEPAMKSFGLLFKPISGPPRL
;
A
#
# COMPACT_ATOMS: atom_id res chain seq x y z
N MET A 1 -8.34 42.02 -1.40
CA MET A 1 -7.98 41.28 -0.17
C MET A 1 -7.43 39.93 -0.61
N ARG A 2 -6.20 39.59 -0.21
CA ARG A 2 -5.62 38.27 -0.47
C ARG A 2 -6.22 37.29 0.54
N GLU A 3 -6.82 36.20 0.09
CA GLU A 3 -7.23 35.12 0.97
C GLU A 3 -5.97 34.48 1.53
N TYR A 4 -5.78 34.61 2.85
CA TYR A 4 -4.71 33.94 3.56
C TYR A 4 -5.05 32.45 3.63
N ILE A 5 -4.29 31.62 2.91
CA ILE A 5 -4.31 30.18 3.10
C ILE A 5 -3.70 29.91 4.47
N ASP A 6 -4.53 29.45 5.40
CA ASP A 6 -4.10 28.98 6.72
C ASP A 6 -3.30 27.68 6.56
N HIS A 7 -1.99 27.77 6.80
CA HIS A 7 -1.05 26.63 6.82
C HIS A 7 -1.07 25.86 8.15
N SER A 8 -2.03 26.12 9.04
CA SER A 8 -2.17 25.48 10.35
C SER A 8 -3.04 24.21 10.31
N LYS A 9 -3.49 23.80 9.12
CA LYS A 9 -4.22 22.55 8.94
C LYS A 9 -3.21 21.41 9.06
N PRO A 10 -3.28 20.53 10.08
CA PRO A 10 -2.44 19.35 10.11
C PRO A 10 -2.80 18.54 8.87
N GLU A 11 -1.85 18.51 7.94
CA GLU A 11 -1.83 17.69 6.74
C GLU A 11 -2.59 16.39 6.95
N SER A 12 -3.76 16.33 6.30
CA SER A 12 -4.69 15.22 6.16
C SER A 12 -4.28 13.93 6.89
N ARG A 13 -4.40 13.93 8.22
CA ARG A 13 -4.42 12.68 8.99
C ARG A 13 -5.80 12.08 8.79
N TRP A 14 -6.08 11.63 7.56
CA TRP A 14 -7.26 10.84 7.27
C TRP A 14 -7.15 9.61 8.16
N PRO A 15 -8.06 9.41 9.13
CA PRO A 15 -8.04 8.18 9.89
C PRO A 15 -8.19 7.06 8.87
N LEU A 16 -7.25 6.11 8.86
CA LEU A 16 -7.53 4.83 8.25
C LEU A 16 -8.81 4.36 8.91
N ALA A 17 -9.93 4.35 8.19
CA ALA A 17 -11.12 3.68 8.69
C ALA A 17 -10.65 2.26 9.02
N ALA A 18 -10.83 1.80 10.26
CA ALA A 18 -10.28 0.52 10.72
C ALA A 18 -10.67 -0.63 9.77
N ASP A 19 -11.82 -0.50 9.13
CA ASP A 19 -12.32 -1.36 8.06
C ASP A 19 -11.36 -1.46 6.85
N THR A 20 -10.73 -0.37 6.43
CA THR A 20 -9.87 -0.39 5.24
C THR A 20 -8.56 -1.14 5.47
N MET A 21 -7.95 -1.01 6.65
CA MET A 21 -6.76 -1.80 7.01
C MET A 21 -7.09 -3.30 7.06
N LYS A 22 -8.26 -3.65 7.62
CA LYS A 22 -8.73 -5.04 7.63
C LYS A 22 -8.92 -5.57 6.20
N THR A 23 -9.52 -4.79 5.31
CA THR A 23 -9.66 -5.16 3.90
C THR A 23 -8.30 -5.37 3.23
N LEU A 24 -7.33 -4.47 3.43
CA LEU A 24 -5.99 -4.64 2.86
C LEU A 24 -5.29 -5.90 3.35
N LYS A 25 -5.47 -6.29 4.62
CA LYS A 25 -4.94 -7.56 5.16
C LYS A 25 -5.59 -8.80 4.56
N MET A 26 -6.81 -8.69 4.02
CA MET A 26 -7.46 -9.80 3.30
C MET A 26 -7.00 -9.91 1.85
N LEU A 27 -6.63 -8.78 1.23
CA LEU A 27 -6.19 -8.71 -0.17
C LEU A 27 -4.68 -8.95 -0.33
N TYR A 28 -3.88 -8.58 0.67
CA TYR A 28 -2.43 -8.60 0.58
C TYR A 28 -1.78 -9.35 1.74
N LEU A 29 -0.67 -10.04 1.43
CA LEU A 29 0.24 -10.57 2.43
C LEU A 29 1.18 -9.45 2.92
N PHE A 30 1.12 -9.11 4.20
CA PHE A 30 2.04 -8.12 4.77
C PHE A 30 3.32 -8.84 5.21
N ARG A 31 4.47 -8.53 4.60
CA ARG A 31 5.75 -9.17 4.96
C ARG A 31 6.24 -8.78 6.36
N ASP A 32 6.12 -7.50 6.70
CA ASP A 32 6.28 -6.98 8.07
C ASP A 32 5.04 -6.15 8.38
N GLU A 33 4.13 -6.73 9.16
CA GLU A 33 2.85 -6.09 9.48
C GLU A 33 3.04 -4.72 10.13
N LYS A 34 3.98 -4.60 11.07
CA LYS A 34 4.18 -3.36 11.82
C LYS A 34 4.76 -2.27 10.92
N ALA A 35 5.76 -2.61 10.12
CA ALA A 35 6.37 -1.65 9.20
C ALA A 35 5.37 -1.17 8.15
N VAL A 36 4.61 -2.10 7.54
CA VAL A 36 3.59 -1.77 6.53
C VAL A 36 2.47 -0.95 7.14
N ALA A 37 1.93 -1.34 8.30
CA ALA A 37 0.85 -0.60 8.96
C ALA A 37 1.29 0.83 9.32
N SER A 38 2.45 0.98 9.96
CA SER A 38 3.00 2.31 10.29
C SER A 38 3.30 3.16 9.06
N PHE A 39 3.65 2.54 7.93
CA PHE A 39 3.85 3.27 6.67
C PHE A 39 2.51 3.74 6.08
N LEU A 40 1.50 2.88 6.04
CA LEU A 40 0.16 3.24 5.56
C LEU A 40 -0.54 4.26 6.47
N GLU A 41 -0.31 4.23 7.78
CA GLU A 41 -0.80 5.27 8.69
C GLU A 41 -0.20 6.64 8.37
N LYS A 42 1.09 6.70 8.01
CA LYS A 42 1.77 7.93 7.61
C LYS A 42 1.41 8.37 6.19
N HIS A 43 1.08 7.44 5.32
CA HIS A 43 0.78 7.66 3.90
C HIS A 43 -0.62 7.14 3.56
N SER A 44 -1.63 7.64 4.28
CA SER A 44 -3.02 7.14 4.21
C SER A 44 -3.67 7.25 2.82
N PHE A 45 -3.16 8.12 1.94
CA PHE A 45 -3.59 8.20 0.54
C PHE A 45 -3.32 6.90 -0.25
N LEU A 46 -2.36 6.08 0.18
CA LEU A 46 -2.04 4.81 -0.48
C LEU A 46 -3.13 3.76 -0.29
N THR A 47 -3.89 3.81 0.81
CA THR A 47 -4.90 2.80 1.13
C THR A 47 -5.96 2.64 0.04
N PRO A 48 -6.66 3.70 -0.43
CA PRO A 48 -7.60 3.56 -1.54
C PRO A 48 -6.93 3.22 -2.88
N LEU A 49 -5.64 3.56 -3.07
CA LEU A 49 -4.89 3.18 -4.27
C LEU A 49 -4.57 1.69 -4.28
N LEU A 50 -4.21 1.11 -3.13
CA LEU A 50 -3.94 -0.31 -3.00
C LEU A 50 -5.20 -1.16 -3.20
N LEU A 51 -6.37 -0.66 -2.81
CA LEU A 51 -7.63 -1.35 -3.13
C LEU A 51 -7.85 -1.42 -4.65
N GLN A 52 -7.75 -0.29 -5.34
CA GLN A 52 -7.90 -0.22 -6.81
C GLN A 52 -6.82 -1.01 -7.54
N ALA A 53 -5.58 -0.96 -7.03
CA ALA A 53 -4.47 -1.71 -7.61
C ALA A 53 -4.74 -3.21 -7.55
N HIS A 54 -5.29 -3.72 -6.44
CA HIS A 54 -5.60 -5.15 -6.32
C HIS A 54 -6.56 -5.62 -7.42
N GLU A 55 -7.64 -4.88 -7.65
CA GLU A 55 -8.61 -5.18 -8.72
C GLU A 55 -7.93 -5.24 -10.10
N LYS A 56 -7.04 -4.28 -10.38
CA LYS A 56 -6.26 -4.27 -11.63
C LYS A 56 -5.28 -5.42 -11.71
N ILE A 57 -4.59 -5.74 -10.62
CA ILE A 57 -3.64 -6.85 -10.59
C ILE A 57 -4.36 -8.17 -10.90
N GLU A 58 -5.53 -8.42 -10.28
CA GLU A 58 -6.32 -9.61 -10.56
C GLU A 58 -6.87 -9.64 -12.00
N GLU A 59 -7.27 -8.49 -12.55
CA GLU A 59 -7.73 -8.37 -13.94
C GLU A 59 -6.64 -8.79 -14.95
N TYR A 60 -5.40 -8.34 -14.73
CA TYR A 60 -4.31 -8.58 -15.67
C TYR A 60 -3.55 -9.91 -15.44
N PHE A 61 -3.41 -10.34 -14.19
CA PHE A 61 -2.58 -11.50 -13.82
C PHE A 61 -3.40 -12.71 -13.34
N GLY A 62 -4.72 -12.55 -13.16
CA GLY A 62 -5.57 -13.55 -12.52
C GLY A 62 -5.36 -13.61 -11.00
N PRO A 63 -6.03 -14.55 -10.31
CA PRO A 63 -5.90 -14.73 -8.87
C PRO A 63 -4.43 -14.89 -8.45
N SER A 64 -3.92 -13.96 -7.66
CA SER A 64 -2.50 -13.82 -7.34
C SER A 64 -2.28 -13.51 -5.87
N ASN A 65 -1.24 -14.10 -5.26
CA ASN A 65 -0.82 -13.71 -3.92
C ASN A 65 0.12 -12.51 -4.03
N VAL A 66 -0.38 -11.33 -3.66
CA VAL A 66 0.40 -10.09 -3.68
C VAL A 66 0.87 -9.76 -2.28
N ALA A 67 2.17 -9.46 -2.13
CA ALA A 67 2.75 -9.08 -0.87
C ALA A 67 3.10 -7.59 -0.82
N LEU A 68 2.83 -6.95 0.32
CA LEU A 68 3.26 -5.59 0.64
C LEU A 68 4.50 -5.64 1.53
N GLU A 69 5.49 -4.83 1.17
CA GLU A 69 6.75 -4.71 1.88
C GLU A 69 7.20 -3.25 1.94
N VAL A 70 7.71 -2.85 3.10
CA VAL A 70 8.43 -1.59 3.27
C VAL A 70 9.90 -1.93 3.31
N SER A 71 10.63 -1.50 2.30
CA SER A 71 12.06 -1.72 2.19
C SER A 71 12.81 -0.40 2.39
N ILE A 72 14.08 -0.50 2.74
CA ILE A 72 14.99 0.64 2.67
C ILE A 72 15.61 0.58 1.28
N ASP A 73 15.63 1.72 0.58
CA ASP A 73 16.32 1.79 -0.69
C ASP A 73 17.83 1.59 -0.45
N PRO A 74 18.49 0.60 -1.08
CA PRO A 74 19.91 0.35 -0.87
C PRO A 74 20.78 1.52 -1.33
N ASP A 75 20.34 2.31 -2.31
CA ASP A 75 21.08 3.44 -2.86
C ASP A 75 20.78 4.73 -2.08
N GLU A 76 19.62 4.81 -1.42
CA GLU A 76 19.24 5.92 -0.54
C GLU A 76 18.74 5.40 0.82
N PRO A 77 19.65 5.02 1.74
CA PRO A 77 19.29 4.39 3.01
C PRO A 77 18.48 5.28 3.97
N ALA A 78 18.41 6.59 3.70
CA ALA A 78 17.56 7.53 4.42
C ALA A 78 16.10 7.52 3.90
N MET A 79 15.83 6.94 2.73
CA MET A 79 14.53 6.94 2.08
C MET A 79 13.88 5.55 2.18
N LYS A 80 12.63 5.54 2.65
CA LYS A 80 11.81 4.32 2.71
C LYS A 80 11.03 4.19 1.40
N SER A 81 11.16 3.04 0.76
CA SER A 81 10.46 2.71 -0.47
C SER A 81 9.37 1.67 -0.20
N PHE A 82 8.25 1.82 -0.90
CA PHE A 82 7.10 0.91 -0.82
C PHE A 82 7.08 0.01 -2.05
N GLY A 83 7.19 -1.30 -1.83
CA GLY A 83 7.23 -2.29 -2.90
C GLY A 83 5.98 -3.17 -2.93
N LEU A 84 5.53 -3.47 -4.15
CA LEU A 84 4.55 -4.53 -4.43
C LEU A 84 5.31 -5.74 -4.98
N LEU A 85 5.30 -6.85 -4.24
CA LEU A 85 5.91 -8.09 -4.70
C LEU A 85 4.84 -9.08 -5.15
N PHE A 86 4.92 -9.47 -6.42
CA PHE A 86 4.02 -10.46 -7.02
C PHE A 86 4.63 -11.84 -6.93
N LYS A 87 3.87 -12.80 -6.39
CA LYS A 87 4.14 -14.22 -6.61
C LYS A 87 2.95 -14.81 -7.34
N PRO A 88 3.08 -15.16 -8.64
CA PRO A 88 2.03 -15.91 -9.31
C PRO A 88 1.79 -17.18 -8.49
N ILE A 89 0.53 -17.46 -8.19
CA ILE A 89 0.16 -18.76 -7.62
C ILE A 89 0.48 -19.74 -8.73
N SER A 90 1.62 -20.43 -8.62
CA SER A 90 2.12 -21.33 -9.65
C SER A 90 1.05 -22.38 -9.96
N GLY A 91 0.25 -22.15 -11.00
CA GLY A 91 -0.32 -23.23 -11.78
C GLY A 91 0.84 -23.90 -12.55
N PRO A 92 0.81 -25.22 -12.76
CA PRO A 92 1.78 -25.86 -13.64
C PRO A 92 1.80 -25.13 -14.99
N PRO A 93 2.93 -25.15 -15.71
CA PRO A 93 3.00 -24.56 -17.05
C PRO A 93 1.85 -25.14 -17.88
N ARG A 94 0.98 -24.27 -18.41
CA ARG A 94 0.01 -24.68 -19.41
C ARG A 94 0.77 -24.84 -20.73
N LEU A 95 1.13 -26.10 -20.98
CA LEU A 95 1.66 -26.73 -22.20
C LEU A 95 2.89 -26.09 -22.85
#